data_AF-A0A1G9Z3B7-F1
#
_entry.id   AF-A0A1G9Z3B7-F1
#
_cell.length_a   1.000
_cell.length_b   1.000
_cell.length_c   1.000
_cell.angle_alpha   90.00
_cell.angle_beta   90.00
_cell.angle_gamma   90.00
#
_symmetry.space_group_name_H-M   'P 1'
#
loop_
_entity.id
_entity.type
_entity.pdbx_description
1 polymer ?
#
loop_
_entity_poly.entity_id
_entity_poly.type
_entity_poly.pdbx_seq_one_letter_code
_entity_poly.pdbx_strand_id
1 'polypeptide(L)'
;MSSYFEKALSNFLSEFTTTGSIKHLVDRGMTLDQIIENMDYPASREKVSRQMYEYMLEAKILVEDLDMSKYNIVEYKSRNELSHIVSKYGKERLYFMCPFGYLVKNNKEELLRLTSCLTKREADYILGIPWILNKTYHCADLRMLEIASELMDKRDLKLELYLNRELF
;
A
#
# COMPACT_ATOMS: atom_id res chain seq x y z
N MET A 1 1.41 10.11 -44.08
CA MET A 1 1.32 10.47 -42.65
C MET A 1 2.42 9.72 -41.91
N SER A 2 3.07 10.38 -40.95
CA SER A 2 4.36 9.96 -40.37
C SER A 2 4.18 8.79 -39.39
N SER A 3 4.87 7.67 -39.62
CA SER A 3 4.88 6.50 -38.72
C SER A 3 5.40 6.84 -37.31
N TYR A 4 6.16 7.92 -37.17
CA TYR A 4 6.61 8.45 -35.89
C TYR A 4 5.43 8.99 -35.06
N PHE A 5 4.47 9.68 -35.68
CA PHE A 5 3.30 10.19 -34.99
C PHE A 5 2.37 9.05 -34.53
N GLU A 6 2.11 8.07 -35.40
CA GLU A 6 1.30 6.91 -35.03
C GLU A 6 1.97 6.09 -33.91
N LYS A 7 3.29 5.94 -33.95
CA LYS A 7 4.06 5.28 -32.87
C LYS A 7 4.03 6.08 -31.57
N ALA A 8 4.21 7.39 -31.62
CA ALA A 8 4.12 8.26 -30.45
C ALA A 8 2.72 8.26 -29.84
N LEU A 9 1.67 8.30 -30.67
CA LEU A 9 0.28 8.24 -30.22
C LEU A 9 -0.08 6.87 -29.65
N SER A 10 0.35 5.79 -30.30
CA SER A 10 0.17 4.42 -29.79
C SER A 10 0.90 4.19 -28.47
N ASN A 11 2.12 4.74 -28.32
CA ASN A 11 2.85 4.69 -27.07
C ASN A 11 2.15 5.51 -25.98
N PHE A 12 1.61 6.67 -26.31
CA PHE A 12 0.86 7.49 -25.36
C PHE A 12 -0.43 6.79 -24.90
N LEU A 13 -1.21 6.23 -25.82
CA LEU A 13 -2.43 5.50 -25.51
C LEU A 13 -2.15 4.24 -24.69
N SER A 14 -1.08 3.50 -25.00
CA SER A 14 -0.69 2.32 -24.22
C SER A 14 -0.26 2.69 -22.80
N GLU A 15 0.45 3.79 -22.61
CA GLU A 15 0.81 4.29 -21.28
C GLU A 15 -0.40 4.77 -20.49
N PHE A 16 -1.30 5.53 -21.12
CA PHE A 16 -2.53 6.01 -20.48
C PHE A 16 -3.44 4.86 -20.03
N THR A 17 -3.66 3.87 -20.90
CA THR A 17 -4.49 2.68 -20.59
C THR A 17 -3.85 1.79 -19.53
N THR A 18 -2.52 1.62 -19.58
CA THR A 18 -1.74 0.90 -18.56
C THR A 18 -1.90 1.56 -17.19
N THR A 19 -1.72 2.87 -17.11
CA THR A 19 -1.86 3.60 -15.85
C THR A 19 -3.31 3.54 -15.34
N GLY A 20 -4.32 3.72 -16.20
CA GLY A 20 -5.73 3.57 -15.81
C GLY A 20 -6.06 2.18 -15.26
N SER A 21 -5.52 1.12 -15.88
CA SER A 21 -5.70 -0.26 -15.42
C SER A 21 -5.04 -0.51 -14.07
N ILE A 22 -3.79 -0.03 -13.88
CA ILE A 22 -3.08 -0.17 -12.60
C ILE A 22 -3.86 0.51 -11.47
N LYS A 23 -4.33 1.76 -11.68
CA LYS A 23 -5.13 2.49 -10.68
C LYS A 23 -6.35 1.68 -10.23
N HIS A 24 -7.13 1.21 -11.20
CA HIS A 24 -8.33 0.41 -10.93
C HIS A 24 -8.03 -0.90 -10.18
N LEU A 25 -6.94 -1.60 -10.53
CA LEU A 25 -6.56 -2.85 -9.88
C LEU A 25 -6.02 -2.61 -8.46
N VAL A 26 -5.34 -1.49 -8.21
CA VAL A 26 -4.91 -1.05 -6.87
C VAL A 26 -6.12 -0.73 -5.99
N ASP A 27 -7.12 -0.02 -6.51
CA ASP A 27 -8.35 0.29 -5.75
C ASP A 27 -9.13 -0.97 -5.35
N ARG A 28 -9.05 -2.02 -6.18
CA ARG A 28 -9.59 -3.36 -5.86
C ARG A 28 -8.72 -4.14 -4.89
N GLY A 29 -7.56 -3.61 -4.56
CA GLY A 29 -6.67 -4.18 -3.58
C GLY A 29 -5.94 -5.43 -4.07
N MET A 30 -5.51 -5.39 -5.32
CA MET A 30 -4.69 -6.45 -5.90
C MET A 30 -3.22 -6.30 -5.47
N THR A 31 -2.51 -7.42 -5.39
CA THR A 31 -1.04 -7.44 -5.20
C THR A 31 -0.33 -7.07 -6.50
N LEU A 32 0.97 -6.75 -6.44
CA LEU A 32 1.75 -6.48 -7.65
C LEU A 32 1.68 -7.63 -8.67
N ASP A 33 1.77 -8.88 -8.20
CA ASP A 33 1.66 -10.07 -9.05
C ASP A 33 0.29 -10.17 -9.72
N GLN A 34 -0.78 -9.98 -8.94
CA GLN A 34 -2.14 -9.97 -9.47
C GLN A 34 -2.36 -8.83 -10.48
N ILE A 35 -1.79 -7.65 -10.23
CA ILE A 35 -1.87 -6.53 -11.18
C ILE A 35 -1.22 -6.96 -12.51
N ILE A 36 0.01 -7.47 -12.47
CA ILE A 36 0.76 -7.89 -13.67
C ILE A 36 0.01 -8.98 -14.45
N GLU A 37 -0.55 -9.97 -13.75
CA GLU A 37 -1.33 -11.06 -14.36
C GLU A 37 -2.63 -10.59 -15.02
N ASN A 38 -3.20 -9.48 -14.57
CA ASN A 38 -4.46 -8.91 -15.08
C ASN A 38 -4.26 -7.75 -16.07
N MET A 39 -3.02 -7.47 -16.49
CA MET A 39 -2.75 -6.44 -17.49
C MET A 39 -2.93 -6.99 -18.92
N ASP A 40 -3.64 -6.23 -19.76
CA ASP A 40 -3.86 -6.59 -21.16
C ASP A 40 -2.59 -6.52 -22.04
N TYR A 41 -1.51 -5.91 -21.54
CA TYR A 41 -0.25 -5.76 -22.27
C TYR A 41 0.97 -6.04 -21.37
N PRO A 42 2.01 -6.72 -21.88
CA PRO A 42 3.22 -7.00 -21.12
C PRO A 42 3.95 -5.70 -20.76
N ALA A 43 3.93 -5.35 -19.47
CA ALA A 43 4.77 -4.33 -18.88
C ALA A 43 5.84 -4.99 -18.00
N SER A 44 7.01 -4.36 -17.87
CA SER A 44 8.01 -4.86 -16.93
C SER A 44 7.50 -4.74 -15.51
N ARG A 45 7.80 -5.75 -14.66
CA ARG A 45 7.46 -5.73 -13.23
C ARG A 45 7.87 -4.42 -12.55
N GLU A 46 9.05 -3.91 -12.88
CA GLU A 46 9.59 -2.67 -12.35
C GLU A 46 8.73 -1.45 -12.73
N LYS A 47 8.30 -1.35 -14.00
CA LYS A 47 7.41 -0.26 -14.45
C LYS A 47 6.07 -0.30 -13.70
N VAL A 48 5.48 -1.49 -13.57
CA VAL A 48 4.20 -1.68 -12.87
C VAL A 48 4.34 -1.36 -11.39
N SER A 49 5.39 -1.88 -10.74
CA SER A 49 5.67 -1.63 -9.32
C SER A 49 5.84 -0.14 -9.02
N ARG A 50 6.58 0.58 -9.87
CA ARG A 50 6.76 2.02 -9.74
C ARG A 50 5.46 2.80 -9.93
N GLN A 51 4.70 2.52 -10.99
CA GLN A 51 3.42 3.20 -11.24
C GLN A 51 2.38 2.89 -10.15
N MET A 52 2.35 1.65 -9.65
CA MET A 52 1.53 1.26 -8.51
C MET A 52 1.88 2.10 -7.28
N TYR A 53 3.17 2.21 -6.93
CA TYR A 53 3.61 2.97 -5.76
C TYR A 53 3.32 4.47 -5.91
N GLU A 54 3.61 5.06 -7.07
CA GLU A 54 3.29 6.46 -7.39
C GLU A 54 1.78 6.72 -7.21
N TYR A 55 0.93 5.81 -7.68
CA TYR A 55 -0.50 5.94 -7.50
C TYR A 55 -0.94 5.77 -6.03
N MET A 56 -0.36 4.83 -5.29
CA MET A 56 -0.66 4.67 -3.86
C MET A 56 -0.37 5.96 -3.07
N LEU A 57 0.67 6.70 -3.44
CA LEU A 57 0.97 8.02 -2.88
C LEU A 57 -0.03 9.10 -3.32
N GLU A 58 -0.39 9.13 -4.62
CA GLU A 58 -1.39 10.04 -5.18
C GLU A 58 -2.75 9.87 -4.49
N ALA A 59 -3.19 8.62 -4.35
CA ALA A 59 -4.46 8.23 -3.75
C ALA A 59 -4.47 8.26 -2.21
N LYS A 60 -3.35 8.65 -1.56
CA LYS A 60 -3.18 8.65 -0.10
C LYS A 60 -3.40 7.29 0.55
N ILE A 61 -3.21 6.21 -0.20
CA ILE A 61 -3.11 4.85 0.36
C ILE A 61 -1.79 4.74 1.13
N LEU A 62 -0.73 5.32 0.58
CA LEU A 62 0.54 5.54 1.26
C LEU A 62 0.78 7.03 1.44
N VAL A 63 1.40 7.38 2.56
CA VAL A 63 1.87 8.72 2.87
C VAL A 63 3.30 8.61 3.40
N GLU A 64 4.17 9.48 2.89
CA GLU A 64 5.60 9.45 3.21
C GLU A 64 5.88 10.04 4.59
N ASP A 65 5.18 11.11 4.95
CA ASP A 65 5.29 11.75 6.25
C ASP A 65 3.95 12.32 6.73
N LEU A 66 3.76 12.30 8.05
CA LEU A 66 2.61 12.90 8.71
C LEU A 66 3.08 14.12 9.48
N ASP A 67 2.38 15.23 9.33
CA ASP A 67 2.54 16.37 10.22
C ASP A 67 2.00 16.00 11.61
N MET A 68 2.88 15.58 12.50
CA MET A 68 2.53 15.08 13.83
C MET A 68 1.76 16.08 14.69
N SER A 69 1.75 17.38 14.35
CA SER A 69 0.89 18.35 15.03
C SER A 69 -0.61 18.12 14.78
N LYS A 70 -0.93 17.45 13.66
CA LYS A 70 -2.30 17.18 13.18
C LYS A 70 -2.80 15.80 13.54
N TYR A 71 -1.91 14.91 13.98
CA TYR A 71 -2.23 13.52 14.24
C TYR A 71 -2.07 13.17 15.71
N ASN A 72 -2.86 12.19 16.16
CA ASN A 72 -2.63 11.55 17.44
C ASN A 72 -2.52 10.05 17.30
N ILE A 73 -1.70 9.47 18.15
CA ILE A 73 -1.64 8.02 18.31
C ILE A 73 -2.99 7.55 18.88
N VAL A 74 -3.50 6.46 18.32
CA VAL A 74 -4.71 5.77 18.77
C VAL A 74 -4.31 4.39 19.26
N GLU A 75 -4.66 4.09 20.49
CA GLU A 75 -4.49 2.76 21.04
C GLU A 75 -5.62 1.83 20.57
N TYR A 76 -5.24 0.59 20.30
CA TYR A 76 -6.14 -0.53 20.04
C TYR A 76 -5.53 -1.80 20.64
N LYS A 77 -6.34 -2.80 21.00
CA LYS A 77 -5.82 -4.06 21.56
C LYS A 77 -6.31 -5.31 20.82
N SER A 78 -7.22 -5.14 19.87
CA SER A 78 -7.85 -6.24 19.16
C SER A 78 -8.30 -5.83 17.77
N ARG A 79 -8.50 -6.82 16.89
CA ARG A 79 -9.12 -6.63 15.57
C ARG A 79 -10.50 -5.96 15.66
N ASN A 80 -11.28 -6.28 16.69
CA ASN A 80 -12.61 -5.71 16.89
C ASN A 80 -12.54 -4.21 17.22
N GLU A 81 -11.60 -3.80 18.09
CA GLU A 81 -11.36 -2.39 18.39
C GLU A 81 -10.89 -1.63 17.15
N LEU A 82 -9.94 -2.19 16.39
CA LEU A 82 -9.49 -1.61 15.13
C LEU A 82 -10.65 -1.39 14.16
N SER A 83 -11.51 -2.39 14.01
CA SER A 83 -12.70 -2.31 13.15
C SER A 83 -13.68 -1.23 13.61
N HIS A 84 -13.87 -1.09 14.94
CA HIS A 84 -14.69 -0.03 15.52
C HIS A 84 -14.09 1.37 15.30
N ILE A 85 -12.78 1.53 15.49
CA ILE A 85 -12.04 2.78 15.27
C ILE A 85 -12.19 3.23 13.80
N VAL A 86 -11.96 2.32 12.85
CA VAL A 86 -12.11 2.63 11.42
C VAL A 86 -13.55 2.95 11.05
N SER A 87 -14.53 2.23 11.60
CA SER A 87 -15.95 2.54 11.38
C SER A 87 -16.35 3.90 11.96
N LYS A 88 -15.74 4.31 13.08
CA LYS A 88 -16.05 5.56 13.77
C LYS A 88 -15.44 6.79 13.08
N TYR A 89 -14.18 6.69 12.66
CA TYR A 89 -13.44 7.85 12.14
C TYR A 89 -13.27 7.85 10.62
N GLY A 90 -13.50 6.73 9.92
CA GLY A 90 -13.21 6.61 8.50
C GLY A 90 -11.74 6.27 8.24
N LYS A 91 -11.50 5.40 7.26
CA LYS A 91 -10.16 4.90 6.92
C LYS A 91 -9.23 6.00 6.39
N GLU A 92 -9.79 7.02 5.75
CA GLU A 92 -9.09 8.16 5.15
C GLU A 92 -8.41 9.07 6.18
N ARG A 93 -8.83 8.97 7.46
CA ARG A 93 -8.26 9.72 8.58
C ARG A 93 -7.24 8.94 9.39
N LEU A 94 -7.10 7.64 9.10
CA LEU A 94 -6.36 6.70 9.93
C LEU A 94 -5.20 6.11 9.16
N TYR A 95 -4.01 6.12 9.76
CA TYR A 95 -2.80 5.61 9.14
C TYR A 95 -1.99 4.74 10.09
N PHE A 96 -1.62 3.55 9.63
CA PHE A 96 -0.63 2.71 10.31
C PHE A 96 0.78 3.13 9.92
N MET A 97 1.66 3.26 10.90
CA MET A 97 3.09 3.37 10.64
C MET A 97 3.64 2.01 10.22
N CYS A 98 4.13 1.93 8.99
CA CYS A 98 4.70 0.74 8.40
C CYS A 98 6.25 0.81 8.40
N PRO A 99 6.95 -0.08 9.12
CA PRO A 99 8.42 -0.12 9.18
C PRO A 99 9.05 -0.93 8.03
N PHE A 100 8.26 -1.38 7.06
CA PHE A 100 8.70 -2.39 6.09
C PHE A 100 9.85 -1.91 5.20
N GLY A 101 9.93 -0.62 4.85
CA GLY A 101 11.04 -0.11 4.04
C GLY A 101 12.39 -0.16 4.75
N TYR A 102 12.42 0.01 6.08
CA TYR A 102 13.63 -0.22 6.86
C TYR A 102 14.04 -1.71 6.78
N LEU A 103 13.08 -2.62 6.91
CA LEU A 103 13.34 -4.07 6.86
C LEU A 103 13.81 -4.52 5.46
N VAL A 104 13.20 -4.02 4.38
CA VAL A 104 13.63 -4.31 3.00
C VAL A 104 15.12 -3.98 2.81
N LYS A 105 15.58 -2.84 3.34
CA LYS A 105 16.95 -2.35 3.16
C LYS A 105 17.97 -2.97 4.10
N ASN A 106 17.59 -3.23 5.35
CA ASN A 106 18.53 -3.56 6.42
C ASN A 106 18.38 -4.99 6.95
N ASN A 107 17.21 -5.60 6.84
CA ASN A 107 16.94 -6.92 7.40
C ASN A 107 15.79 -7.65 6.65
N LYS A 108 16.08 -8.07 5.42
CA LYS A 108 15.09 -8.73 4.57
C LYS A 108 14.62 -10.08 5.13
N GLU A 109 15.48 -10.79 5.83
CA GLU A 109 15.11 -12.05 6.51
C GLU A 109 14.06 -11.82 7.57
N GLU A 110 14.18 -10.75 8.36
CA GLU A 110 13.16 -10.36 9.33
C GLU A 110 11.83 -10.02 8.66
N LEU A 111 11.85 -9.33 7.52
CA LEU A 111 10.63 -9.06 6.75
C LEU A 111 9.91 -10.37 6.35
N LEU A 112 10.66 -11.35 5.85
CA LEU A 112 10.11 -12.67 5.49
C LEU A 112 9.60 -13.42 6.73
N ARG A 113 10.31 -13.33 7.85
CA ARG A 113 9.87 -13.92 9.13
C ARG A 113 8.56 -13.30 9.63
N LEU A 114 8.42 -11.98 9.57
CA LEU A 114 7.19 -11.28 9.94
C LEU A 114 6.03 -11.67 9.02
N THR A 115 6.25 -11.60 7.71
CA THR A 115 5.20 -11.88 6.71
C THR A 115 4.80 -13.36 6.63
N SER A 116 5.60 -14.30 7.16
CA SER A 116 5.26 -15.73 7.16
C SER A 116 4.04 -16.12 8.02
N CYS A 117 3.54 -15.23 8.90
CA CYS A 117 2.29 -15.48 9.63
C CYS A 117 1.03 -15.07 8.86
N LEU A 118 1.21 -14.28 7.81
CA LEU A 118 0.15 -13.72 6.98
C LEU A 118 -0.32 -14.76 5.96
N THR A 119 -1.52 -14.58 5.43
CA THR A 119 -1.94 -15.32 4.23
C THR A 119 -1.02 -14.99 3.07
N LYS A 120 -0.95 -15.88 2.06
CA LYS A 120 -0.15 -15.65 0.85
C LYS A 120 -0.45 -14.28 0.23
N ARG A 121 -1.74 -13.92 0.11
CA ARG A 121 -2.17 -12.66 -0.49
C ARG A 121 -1.68 -11.43 0.28
N GLU A 122 -1.72 -11.47 1.61
CA GLU A 122 -1.25 -10.39 2.47
C GLU A 122 0.27 -10.25 2.45
N ALA A 123 0.99 -11.36 2.49
CA ALA A 123 2.44 -11.38 2.34
C ALA A 123 2.86 -10.81 0.97
N ASP A 124 2.24 -11.29 -0.11
CA ASP A 124 2.48 -10.82 -1.48
C ASP A 124 2.15 -9.33 -1.63
N TYR A 125 1.16 -8.82 -0.90
CA TYR A 125 0.86 -7.38 -0.87
C TYR A 125 2.00 -6.57 -0.27
N ILE A 126 2.47 -6.93 0.93
CA ILE A 126 3.58 -6.24 1.59
C ILE A 126 4.87 -6.37 0.76
N LEU A 127 5.18 -7.56 0.26
CA LEU A 127 6.41 -7.81 -0.50
C LEU A 127 6.38 -7.22 -1.92
N GLY A 128 5.19 -6.96 -2.46
CA GLY A 128 5.00 -6.35 -3.77
C GLY A 128 5.16 -4.82 -3.77
N ILE A 129 5.01 -4.17 -2.61
CA ILE A 129 5.23 -2.72 -2.46
C ILE A 129 6.75 -2.46 -2.38
N PRO A 130 7.31 -1.50 -3.14
CA PRO A 130 8.75 -1.26 -3.15
C PRO A 130 9.30 -0.62 -1.87
N TRP A 131 8.45 -0.02 -1.02
CA TRP A 131 8.80 0.63 0.24
C TRP A 131 10.04 1.54 0.16
N ILE A 132 9.96 2.60 -0.66
CA ILE A 132 11.10 3.46 -0.98
C ILE A 132 11.69 4.13 0.28
N LEU A 133 10.85 4.55 1.23
CA LEU A 133 11.28 5.17 2.49
C LEU A 133 11.33 4.17 3.64
N ASN A 134 12.22 4.39 4.62
CA ASN A 134 12.38 3.49 5.77
C ASN A 134 11.11 3.32 6.59
N LYS A 135 10.36 4.42 6.70
CA LYS A 135 9.07 4.51 7.38
C LYS A 135 8.11 5.18 6.41
N THR A 136 6.92 4.60 6.28
CA THR A 136 5.80 5.13 5.50
C THR A 136 4.53 4.88 6.30
N TYR A 137 3.46 5.56 5.94
CA TYR A 137 2.19 5.48 6.62
C TYR A 137 1.16 4.94 5.64
N HIS A 138 0.51 3.83 5.99
CA HIS A 138 -0.51 3.22 5.13
C HIS A 138 -1.89 3.51 5.69
N CYS A 139 -2.84 3.90 4.84
CA CYS A 139 -4.22 4.14 5.27
C CYS A 139 -4.82 2.89 5.92
N ALA A 140 -5.72 3.06 6.88
CA ALA A 140 -6.33 1.94 7.60
C ALA A 140 -7.48 1.30 6.80
N ASP A 141 -7.20 0.91 5.55
CA ASP A 141 -8.13 0.13 4.74
C ASP A 141 -8.30 -1.30 5.29
N LEU A 142 -9.24 -2.04 4.71
CA LEU A 142 -9.56 -3.40 5.16
C LEU A 142 -8.33 -4.32 5.13
N ARG A 143 -7.46 -4.21 4.12
CA ARG A 143 -6.30 -5.08 4.00
C ARG A 143 -5.27 -4.76 5.07
N MET A 144 -4.95 -3.49 5.28
CA MET A 144 -3.95 -3.11 6.27
C MET A 144 -4.46 -3.36 7.70
N LEU A 145 -5.77 -3.27 7.92
CA LEU A 145 -6.42 -3.73 9.16
C LEU A 145 -6.19 -5.23 9.42
N GLU A 146 -6.40 -6.07 8.40
CA GLU A 146 -6.18 -7.52 8.49
C GLU A 146 -4.70 -7.82 8.80
N ILE A 147 -3.78 -7.23 8.02
CA ILE A 147 -2.34 -7.38 8.21
C ILE A 147 -1.91 -6.93 9.61
N ALA A 148 -2.33 -5.74 10.05
CA ALA A 148 -1.97 -5.21 11.37
C ALA A 148 -2.49 -6.11 12.50
N SER A 149 -3.69 -6.68 12.34
CA SER A 149 -4.26 -7.62 13.32
C SER A 149 -3.44 -8.90 13.39
N GLU A 150 -3.08 -9.49 12.25
CA GLU A 150 -2.29 -10.72 12.19
C GLU A 150 -0.87 -10.54 12.76
N LEU A 151 -0.23 -9.41 12.45
CA LEU A 151 1.10 -9.07 13.00
C LEU A 151 1.06 -8.88 14.52
N MET A 152 0.02 -8.22 15.04
CA MET A 152 -0.17 -8.06 16.48
C MET A 152 -0.38 -9.42 17.15
N ASP A 153 -1.29 -10.24 16.64
CA ASP A 153 -1.69 -11.49 17.28
C ASP A 153 -0.62 -12.61 17.17
N LYS A 154 0.11 -12.68 16.04
CA LYS A 154 1.02 -13.80 15.75
C LYS A 154 2.51 -13.45 15.81
N ARG A 155 2.86 -12.17 15.89
CA ARG A 155 4.26 -11.70 15.93
C ARG A 155 4.54 -10.73 17.07
N ASP A 156 3.54 -10.43 17.91
CA ASP A 156 3.63 -9.41 18.96
C ASP A 156 4.11 -8.06 18.40
N LEU A 157 3.83 -7.80 17.12
CA LEU A 157 4.20 -6.59 16.42
C LEU A 157 2.95 -5.72 16.24
N LYS A 158 2.80 -4.76 17.15
CA LYS A 158 1.74 -3.76 17.07
C LYS A 158 2.18 -2.56 16.24
N LEU A 159 1.51 -2.32 15.12
CA LEU A 159 1.75 -1.12 14.31
C LEU A 159 1.11 0.10 14.98
N GLU A 160 1.85 1.20 15.11
CA GLU A 160 1.26 2.46 15.63
C GLU A 160 0.20 2.99 14.67
N LEU A 161 -0.99 3.33 15.20
CA LEU A 161 -2.10 3.88 14.45
C LEU A 161 -2.23 5.38 14.74
N TYR A 162 -2.33 6.20 13.70
CA TYR A 162 -2.41 7.65 13.77
C TYR A 162 -3.76 8.14 13.24
N LEU A 163 -4.43 9.03 13.96
CA LEU A 163 -5.70 9.66 13.58
C LEU A 163 -5.51 11.15 13.28
N ASN A 164 -5.97 11.59 12.11
CA ASN A 164 -5.98 13.01 11.71
C ASN A 164 -7.11 13.77 12.42
N ARG A 165 -6.76 14.85 13.13
CA ARG A 165 -7.66 15.71 13.90
C ARG A 165 -8.28 16.86 13.10
N GLU A 166 -7.77 17.23 11.93
CA GLU A 166 -8.20 18.45 11.24
C GLU A 166 -9.48 18.30 10.41
N LEU A 167 -10.02 17.08 10.28
CA LEU A 167 -11.26 16.81 9.52
C LEU A 167 -12.51 16.78 10.42
N PHE A 168 -12.59 17.65 11.43
CA PHE A 168 -13.77 17.84 12.29
C PHE A 168 -14.49 19.15 11.96
#